data_AF-A0A6G1B8P9-F1
#
_entry.id   AF-A0A6G1B8P9-F1
#
_cell.length_a   1.000
_cell.length_b   1.000
_cell.length_c   1.000
_cell.angle_alpha   90.00
_cell.angle_beta   90.00
_cell.angle_gamma   90.00
#
_symmetry.space_group_name_H-M   'P 1'
#
loop_
_entity.id
_entity.type
_entity.pdbx_description
1 polymer ?
#
loop_
_entity_poly.entity_id
_entity_poly.type
_entity_poly.pdbx_seq_one_letter_code
_entity_poly.pdbx_strand_id
1 'polypeptide(L)'
;TFCSAKYTIKTKKRQATNSQRKCLQNTYDKGLLPKLYKEYLKLKNMKTNNPIKNWANHLNRHLTKISNRNSHSLFHCSASLFIREIQIKATLRYHFTPVRVAKMNKSENSRCWRGCEETGTLLHCWWECKLVQPLWKTVWRFLKKLKIEPPYDPAIALLGIYPRDTAVLMHRGTCTPMFIAALSTIPKTWKEPKCPSMDEWIKMWFIYMMEYYMAMRKNDIWPCVATWMELEVVMLRE
;
A
#
# COMPACT_ATOMS: atom_id res chain seq x y z
N THR A 1 9.30 -5.50 -18.36
CA THR A 1 8.18 -5.70 -19.29
C THR A 1 6.98 -4.90 -18.83
N PHE A 2 6.80 -3.70 -19.38
CA PHE A 2 5.63 -2.86 -19.14
C PHE A 2 4.42 -3.53 -19.80
N CYS A 3 3.37 -3.87 -19.03
CA CYS A 3 2.13 -4.39 -19.59
C CYS A 3 1.48 -3.37 -20.53
N SER A 4 1.49 -3.68 -21.82
CA SER A 4 0.76 -3.02 -22.90
C SER A 4 -0.73 -3.40 -22.87
N ALA A 5 -1.43 -3.05 -21.80
CA ALA A 5 -2.88 -3.07 -21.82
C ALA A 5 -3.38 -1.79 -22.52
N LYS A 6 -3.80 -1.91 -23.78
CA LYS A 6 -4.56 -0.87 -24.50
C LYS A 6 -5.91 -0.68 -23.81
N TYR A 7 -5.94 0.11 -22.74
CA TYR A 7 -7.20 0.56 -22.17
C TYR A 7 -7.85 1.56 -23.12
N THR A 8 -9.03 1.24 -23.65
CA THR A 8 -9.94 2.26 -24.17
C THR A 8 -10.37 3.14 -22.99
N ILE A 9 -9.70 4.27 -22.79
CA ILE A 9 -10.12 5.26 -21.80
C ILE A 9 -11.45 5.83 -22.29
N LYS A 10 -12.58 5.29 -21.81
CA LYS A 10 -13.88 5.97 -21.92
C LYS A 10 -13.79 7.22 -21.05
N THR A 11 -13.39 8.34 -21.66
CA THR A 11 -13.41 9.66 -21.03
C THR A 11 -14.87 10.04 -20.77
N LYS A 12 -15.38 9.76 -19.57
CA LYS A 12 -16.61 10.43 -19.13
C LYS A 12 -16.29 11.93 -19.07
N LYS A 13 -17.03 12.74 -19.85
CA LYS A 13 -17.06 14.20 -19.70
C LYS A 13 -17.55 14.52 -18.29
N ARG A 14 -16.62 14.65 -17.35
CA ARG A 14 -16.87 15.24 -16.04
C ARG A 14 -17.27 16.70 -16.28
N GLN A 15 -18.40 17.13 -15.72
CA GLN A 15 -18.69 18.56 -15.68
C GLN A 15 -17.55 19.24 -14.92
N ALA A 16 -16.83 20.12 -15.63
CA ALA A 16 -15.79 20.95 -15.04
C ALA A 16 -16.39 21.68 -13.83
N THR A 17 -15.71 21.63 -12.69
CA THR A 17 -16.08 22.44 -11.53
C THR A 17 -16.03 23.92 -11.90
N ASN A 18 -16.74 24.79 -11.17
CA ASN A 18 -16.73 26.23 -11.46
C ASN A 18 -15.29 26.81 -11.56
N SER A 19 -14.36 26.30 -10.77
CA SER A 19 -12.93 26.65 -10.86
C SER A 19 -12.28 26.14 -12.15
N GLN A 20 -12.57 24.90 -12.58
CA GLN A 20 -12.06 24.34 -13.83
C GLN A 20 -12.63 25.08 -15.06
N ARG A 21 -13.91 25.50 -15.02
CA ARG A 21 -14.52 26.34 -16.07
C ARG A 21 -13.84 27.71 -16.16
N LYS A 22 -13.56 28.35 -15.03
CA LYS A 22 -12.81 29.62 -14.97
C LYS A 22 -11.38 29.52 -15.49
N CYS A 23 -10.72 28.37 -15.35
CA CYS A 23 -9.38 28.16 -15.90
C CYS A 23 -9.41 27.98 -17.43
N LEU A 24 -10.44 27.28 -17.95
CA LEU A 24 -10.60 27.03 -19.38
C LEU A 24 -10.99 28.28 -20.19
N GLN A 25 -11.59 29.30 -19.55
CA GLN A 25 -11.99 30.54 -20.21
C GLN A 25 -10.86 31.59 -20.33
N ASN A 26 -9.73 31.42 -19.64
CA ASN A 26 -8.70 32.45 -19.52
C ASN A 26 -7.39 32.12 -20.26
N THR A 27 -7.46 31.31 -21.32
CA THR A 27 -6.27 30.68 -21.94
C THR A 27 -5.28 31.63 -22.61
N TYR A 28 -5.58 32.93 -22.74
CA TYR A 28 -4.71 33.91 -23.42
C TYR A 28 -4.43 35.20 -22.62
N ASP A 29 -4.81 35.25 -21.34
CA ASP A 29 -4.81 36.49 -20.58
C ASP A 29 -3.52 36.64 -19.73
N LYS A 30 -2.76 37.73 -19.94
CA LYS A 30 -1.60 38.07 -19.08
C LYS A 30 -2.07 38.12 -17.62
N GLY A 31 -1.44 37.33 -16.74
CA GLY A 31 -1.86 37.21 -15.34
C GLY A 31 -2.67 35.96 -14.98
N LEU A 32 -2.72 34.96 -15.88
CA LEU A 32 -3.28 33.63 -15.57
C LEU A 32 -2.56 32.94 -14.40
N LEU A 33 -1.21 33.01 -14.34
CA LEU A 33 -0.43 32.36 -13.28
C LEU A 33 -0.79 32.88 -11.88
N PRO A 34 -0.83 34.21 -11.61
CA PRO A 34 -1.29 34.76 -10.34
C PRO A 34 -2.76 34.42 -10.00
N LYS A 35 -3.65 34.39 -11.01
CA LYS A 35 -5.07 34.00 -10.81
C LYS A 35 -5.19 32.53 -10.40
N LEU A 36 -4.46 31.63 -11.06
CA LEU A 36 -4.36 30.22 -10.70
C LEU A 36 -3.73 30.03 -9.32
N TYR A 37 -2.69 30.80 -8.99
CA TYR A 37 -2.04 30.75 -7.69
C TYR A 37 -2.96 31.19 -6.55
N LYS A 38 -3.76 32.25 -6.74
CA LYS A 38 -4.80 32.67 -5.78
C LYS A 38 -5.88 31.60 -5.58
N GLU A 39 -6.34 30.95 -6.65
CA GLU A 39 -7.31 29.84 -6.54
C GLU A 39 -6.69 28.61 -5.88
N TYR A 40 -5.42 28.29 -6.17
CA TYR A 40 -4.68 27.24 -5.47
C TYR A 40 -4.54 27.52 -3.97
N LEU A 41 -4.23 28.77 -3.57
CA LEU A 41 -4.16 29.16 -2.16
C LEU A 41 -5.51 29.00 -1.44
N LYS A 42 -6.63 29.29 -2.11
CA LYS A 42 -7.98 29.02 -1.57
C LYS A 42 -8.21 27.52 -1.36
N LEU A 43 -7.75 26.68 -2.30
CA LEU A 43 -7.84 25.22 -2.19
C LEU A 43 -6.90 24.63 -1.13
N LYS A 44 -5.71 25.22 -0.93
CA LYS A 44 -4.73 24.83 0.10
C LYS A 44 -5.32 24.95 1.52
N ASN A 45 -6.23 25.90 1.74
CA ASN A 45 -6.91 26.09 3.02
C ASN A 45 -8.06 25.10 3.26
N MET A 46 -8.42 24.26 2.29
CA MET A 46 -9.34 23.15 2.54
C MET A 46 -8.63 22.08 3.36
N LYS A 47 -9.28 21.58 4.43
CA LYS A 47 -8.76 20.48 5.26
C LYS A 47 -8.22 19.36 4.37
N THR A 48 -6.92 19.14 4.38
CA THR A 48 -6.29 18.07 3.61
C THR A 48 -6.82 16.73 4.11
N ASN A 49 -7.14 15.83 3.19
CA ASN A 49 -7.53 14.46 3.53
C ASN A 49 -6.30 13.74 4.10
N ASN A 50 -6.16 13.71 5.42
CA ASN A 50 -5.09 12.95 6.08
C ASN A 50 -5.27 11.45 5.76
N PRO A 51 -4.36 10.81 4.98
CA PRO A 51 -4.49 9.41 4.59
C PRO A 51 -4.52 8.47 5.79
N ILE A 52 -3.76 8.79 6.85
CA ILE A 52 -3.68 7.99 8.07
C ILE A 52 -4.99 8.06 8.85
N LYS A 53 -5.61 9.25 8.97
CA LYS A 53 -6.94 9.37 9.58
C LYS A 53 -7.99 8.53 8.83
N ASN A 54 -7.89 8.47 7.51
CA ASN A 54 -8.80 7.66 6.73
C ASN A 54 -8.56 6.15 6.90
N TRP A 55 -7.30 5.73 7.04
CA TRP A 55 -6.97 4.35 7.38
C TRP A 55 -7.44 3.99 8.79
N ALA A 56 -7.29 4.90 9.76
CA ALA A 56 -7.83 4.76 11.11
C ALA A 56 -9.34 4.44 11.09
N ASN A 57 -10.09 5.17 10.26
CA ASN A 57 -11.52 4.92 10.08
C ASN A 57 -11.81 3.55 9.45
N HIS A 58 -11.02 3.11 8.46
CA HIS A 58 -11.22 1.79 7.83
C HIS A 58 -10.91 0.64 8.78
N LEU A 59 -9.86 0.82 9.61
CA LEU A 59 -9.47 -0.15 10.63
C LEU A 59 -10.32 -0.08 11.91
N ASN A 60 -11.29 0.84 11.96
CA ASN A 60 -12.10 1.17 13.14
C ASN A 60 -11.25 1.38 14.41
N ARG A 61 -10.16 2.15 14.30
CA ARG A 61 -9.17 2.35 15.37
C ARG A 61 -8.82 3.80 15.57
N HIS A 62 -8.56 4.18 16.81
CA HIS A 62 -8.02 5.49 17.14
C HIS A 62 -6.48 5.46 17.06
N LEU A 63 -5.90 6.00 15.99
CA LEU A 63 -4.44 6.08 15.85
C LEU A 63 -3.88 7.25 16.67
N THR A 64 -3.01 6.95 17.63
CA THR A 64 -2.27 7.94 18.43
C THR A 64 -1.27 8.76 17.56
N LYS A 65 -0.81 9.92 18.06
CA LYS A 65 0.22 10.73 17.38
C LYS A 65 1.53 9.94 17.13
N ILE A 66 1.88 9.01 18.03
CA ILE A 66 3.09 8.18 17.89
C ILE A 66 2.88 7.09 16.84
N SER A 67 1.73 6.41 16.81
CA SER A 67 1.42 5.47 15.72
C SER A 67 1.35 6.17 14.37
N ASN A 68 0.91 7.45 14.32
CA ASN A 68 0.98 8.25 13.10
C ASN A 68 2.44 8.54 12.69
N ARG A 69 3.33 8.85 13.64
CA ARG A 69 4.77 8.99 13.37
C ARG A 69 5.41 7.68 12.95
N ASN A 70 5.04 6.56 13.55
CA ASN A 70 5.55 5.23 13.21
C ASN A 70 5.04 4.76 11.85
N SER A 71 3.77 5.03 11.52
CA SER A 71 3.31 4.86 10.13
C SER A 71 4.12 5.76 9.21
N HIS A 72 4.29 7.04 9.56
CA HIS A 72 5.13 8.00 8.81
C HIS A 72 6.60 7.53 8.68
N SER A 73 7.10 6.71 9.62
CA SER A 73 8.47 6.19 9.64
C SER A 73 8.70 5.08 8.62
N LEU A 74 7.69 4.25 8.30
CA LEU A 74 7.82 3.27 7.21
C LEU A 74 8.09 3.92 5.86
N PHE A 75 7.58 5.13 5.63
CA PHE A 75 7.78 5.88 4.39
C PHE A 75 9.22 6.39 4.20
N HIS A 76 10.06 6.28 5.24
CA HIS A 76 11.46 6.68 5.22
C HIS A 76 12.43 5.48 5.31
N CYS A 77 11.93 4.25 5.43
CA CYS A 77 12.79 3.09 5.71
C CYS A 77 13.46 2.44 4.50
N SER A 78 13.12 2.80 3.26
CA SER A 78 13.72 2.17 2.09
C SER A 78 14.41 3.16 1.18
N ALA A 79 15.69 2.93 0.86
CA ALA A 79 16.37 3.68 -0.21
C ALA A 79 15.88 3.25 -1.60
N SER A 80 15.20 2.10 -1.72
CA SER A 80 14.59 1.65 -2.97
C SER A 80 13.37 2.51 -3.31
N LEU A 81 13.43 3.12 -4.49
CA LEU A 81 12.32 3.90 -5.05
C LEU A 81 11.07 3.04 -5.24
N PHE A 82 11.24 1.77 -5.60
CA PHE A 82 10.14 0.86 -5.86
C PHE A 82 9.38 0.50 -4.59
N ILE A 83 10.09 0.17 -3.50
CA ILE A 83 9.49 -0.08 -2.19
C ILE A 83 8.74 1.15 -1.69
N ARG A 84 9.36 2.34 -1.79
CA ARG A 84 8.72 3.61 -1.42
C ARG A 84 7.44 3.85 -2.22
N GLU A 85 7.47 3.60 -3.52
CA GLU A 85 6.29 3.75 -4.38
C GLU A 85 5.12 2.88 -3.93
N ILE A 86 5.39 1.62 -3.58
CA ILE A 86 4.36 0.67 -3.10
C ILE A 86 3.74 1.17 -1.79
N GLN A 87 4.58 1.55 -0.83
CA GLN A 87 4.11 2.06 0.46
C GLN A 87 3.29 3.36 0.31
N ILE A 88 3.73 4.26 -0.57
CA ILE A 88 3.01 5.50 -0.91
C ILE A 88 1.65 5.15 -1.53
N LYS A 89 1.61 4.26 -2.54
CA LYS A 89 0.37 3.86 -3.21
C LYS A 89 -0.62 3.20 -2.25
N ALA A 90 -0.15 2.29 -1.40
CA ALA A 90 -0.98 1.62 -0.40
C ALA A 90 -1.56 2.65 0.59
N THR A 91 -0.71 3.50 1.15
CA THR A 91 -1.13 4.47 2.17
C THR A 91 -2.03 5.56 1.64
N LEU A 92 -1.71 6.10 0.45
CA LEU A 92 -2.56 7.09 -0.20
C LEU A 92 -3.87 6.49 -0.72
N ARG A 93 -4.05 5.17 -0.60
CA ARG A 93 -5.24 4.44 -1.07
C ARG A 93 -5.41 4.70 -2.56
N TYR A 94 -4.30 4.63 -3.28
CA TYR A 94 -4.23 4.96 -4.70
C TYR A 94 -5.15 4.06 -5.53
N HIS A 95 -5.30 2.81 -5.11
CA HIS A 95 -6.05 1.81 -5.85
C HIS A 95 -7.56 2.07 -5.71
N PHE A 96 -8.26 2.06 -6.85
CA PHE A 96 -9.71 2.13 -6.85
C PHE A 96 -10.29 0.87 -6.23
N THR A 97 -11.34 1.03 -5.43
CA THR A 97 -12.08 -0.09 -4.87
C THR A 97 -13.45 -0.17 -5.54
N PRO A 98 -14.08 -1.34 -5.60
CA PRO A 98 -15.45 -1.48 -6.11
C PRO A 98 -16.42 -0.47 -5.48
N VAL A 99 -16.37 -0.28 -4.16
CA VAL A 99 -17.20 0.73 -3.46
C VAL A 99 -16.93 2.15 -3.98
N ARG A 100 -15.67 2.52 -4.24
CA ARG A 100 -15.33 3.85 -4.78
C ARG A 100 -15.82 4.00 -6.22
N VAL A 101 -15.72 2.95 -7.03
CA VAL A 101 -16.18 2.99 -8.42
C VAL A 101 -17.71 3.04 -8.49
N ALA A 102 -18.43 2.25 -7.68
CA ALA A 102 -19.88 2.30 -7.57
C ALA A 102 -20.40 3.69 -7.13
N LYS A 103 -19.68 4.38 -6.25
CA LYS A 103 -19.99 5.78 -5.88
C LYS A 103 -19.80 6.75 -7.05
N MET A 104 -18.83 6.52 -7.93
CA MET A 104 -18.58 7.37 -9.11
C MET A 104 -19.53 7.04 -10.27
N ASN A 105 -19.91 5.77 -10.39
CA ASN A 105 -20.74 5.22 -11.44
C ASN A 105 -21.89 4.45 -10.79
N LYS A 106 -23.07 5.07 -10.68
CA LYS A 106 -24.25 4.48 -10.02
C LYS A 106 -24.68 3.11 -10.58
N SER A 107 -24.29 2.77 -11.81
CA SER A 107 -24.57 1.48 -12.46
C SER A 107 -23.58 0.37 -12.08
N GLU A 108 -22.47 0.69 -11.44
CA GLU A 108 -21.42 -0.27 -11.14
C GLU A 108 -21.69 -1.00 -9.81
N ASN A 109 -21.37 -2.29 -9.77
CA ASN A 109 -21.50 -3.09 -8.56
C ASN A 109 -20.40 -2.75 -7.53
N SER A 110 -20.75 -2.68 -6.25
CA SER A 110 -19.82 -2.48 -5.13
C SER A 110 -19.17 -3.79 -4.62
N ARG A 111 -19.53 -4.94 -5.20
CA ARG A 111 -18.94 -6.25 -4.89
C ARG A 111 -17.47 -6.35 -5.26
N CYS A 112 -16.73 -7.15 -4.49
CA CYS A 112 -15.31 -7.39 -4.68
C CYS A 112 -15.00 -7.89 -6.10
N TRP A 113 -14.05 -7.25 -6.79
CA TRP A 113 -13.63 -7.66 -8.13
C TRP A 113 -13.01 -9.07 -8.19
N ARG A 114 -12.60 -9.61 -7.04
CA ARG A 114 -12.09 -10.98 -6.96
C ARG A 114 -13.18 -12.05 -6.97
N GLY A 115 -14.47 -11.66 -6.96
CA GLY A 115 -15.58 -12.61 -7.02
C GLY A 115 -15.90 -13.31 -5.70
N CYS A 116 -15.41 -12.79 -4.56
CA CYS A 116 -15.69 -13.38 -3.25
C CYS A 116 -17.08 -13.03 -2.66
N GLU A 117 -17.94 -12.38 -3.45
CA GLU A 117 -19.33 -11.98 -3.16
C GLU A 117 -19.53 -10.87 -2.11
N GLU A 118 -18.53 -10.60 -1.27
CA GLU A 118 -18.56 -9.51 -0.30
C GLU A 118 -18.38 -8.11 -0.91
N THR A 119 -18.67 -7.09 -0.12
CA THR A 119 -18.49 -5.68 -0.51
C THR A 119 -17.00 -5.34 -0.63
N GLY A 120 -16.57 -4.85 -1.79
CA GLY A 120 -15.20 -4.47 -2.09
C GLY A 120 -14.80 -3.14 -1.45
N THR A 121 -14.74 -3.09 -0.13
CA THR A 121 -14.12 -1.98 0.60
C THR A 121 -12.60 -2.01 0.44
N LEU A 122 -11.92 -0.95 0.84
CA LEU A 122 -10.46 -0.92 0.78
C LEU A 122 -9.84 -1.99 1.70
N LEU A 123 -10.28 -2.03 2.96
CA LEU A 123 -9.77 -3.00 3.93
C LEU A 123 -10.08 -4.43 3.48
N HIS A 124 -11.28 -4.66 2.94
CA HIS A 124 -11.64 -5.95 2.37
C HIS A 124 -10.67 -6.37 1.26
N CYS A 125 -10.45 -5.51 0.26
CA CYS A 125 -9.59 -5.85 -0.88
C CYS A 125 -8.10 -6.07 -0.50
N TRP A 126 -7.63 -5.44 0.58
CA TRP A 126 -6.25 -5.58 1.06
C TRP A 126 -6.04 -6.67 2.10
N TRP A 127 -7.05 -6.95 2.93
CA TRP A 127 -6.93 -7.81 4.11
C TRP A 127 -8.07 -8.79 4.20
N GLU A 128 -9.31 -8.34 4.44
CA GLU A 128 -10.39 -9.22 4.94
C GLU A 128 -10.88 -10.25 3.89
N CYS A 129 -10.64 -9.99 2.60
CA CYS A 129 -11.09 -10.88 1.54
C CYS A 129 -10.60 -12.32 1.75
N LYS A 130 -11.54 -13.28 1.76
CA LYS A 130 -11.25 -14.72 1.90
C LYS A 130 -10.23 -15.26 0.89
N LEU A 131 -10.12 -14.62 -0.27
CA LEU A 131 -9.13 -14.99 -1.30
C LEU A 131 -7.75 -14.41 -1.01
N VAL A 132 -7.63 -13.31 -0.28
CA VAL A 132 -6.36 -12.66 0.10
C VAL A 132 -5.83 -13.22 1.43
N GLN A 133 -6.71 -13.64 2.34
CA GLN A 133 -6.35 -14.21 3.64
C GLN A 133 -5.34 -15.37 3.59
N PRO A 134 -5.37 -16.31 2.63
CA PRO A 134 -4.35 -17.36 2.50
C PRO A 134 -2.93 -16.80 2.42
N LEU A 135 -2.71 -15.72 1.65
CA LEU A 135 -1.39 -15.06 1.56
C LEU A 135 -0.95 -14.53 2.92
N TRP A 136 -1.81 -13.79 3.62
CA TRP A 136 -1.49 -13.26 4.95
C TRP A 136 -1.22 -14.36 5.98
N LYS A 137 -2.01 -15.42 5.98
CA LYS A 137 -1.76 -16.59 6.84
C LYS A 137 -0.44 -17.27 6.52
N THR A 138 -0.01 -17.32 5.26
CA THR A 138 1.31 -17.82 4.87
C THR A 138 2.43 -16.95 5.41
N VAL A 139 2.32 -15.62 5.24
CA VAL A 139 3.31 -14.66 5.78
C VAL A 139 3.46 -14.85 7.29
N TRP A 140 2.35 -14.97 8.03
CA TRP A 140 2.38 -15.18 9.48
C TRP A 140 2.93 -16.55 9.89
N ARG A 141 2.60 -17.62 9.17
CA ARG A 141 3.20 -18.95 9.40
C ARG A 141 4.72 -18.91 9.22
N PHE A 142 5.18 -18.18 8.21
CA PHE A 142 6.61 -18.01 7.97
C PHE A 142 7.29 -17.22 9.10
N LEU A 143 6.70 -16.12 9.54
CA LEU A 143 7.19 -15.35 10.69
C LEU A 143 7.30 -16.21 11.96
N LYS A 144 6.30 -17.07 12.20
CA LYS A 144 6.33 -18.03 13.32
C LYS A 144 7.50 -19.00 13.23
N LYS A 145 7.84 -19.50 12.03
CA LYS A 145 9.04 -20.34 11.82
C LYS A 145 10.34 -19.60 12.14
N LEU A 146 10.38 -18.28 11.92
CA LEU A 146 11.47 -17.40 12.33
C LEU A 146 11.46 -17.06 13.83
N LYS A 147 10.57 -17.66 14.63
CA LYS A 147 10.35 -17.35 16.05
C LYS A 147 9.89 -15.90 16.28
N ILE A 148 9.24 -15.30 15.28
CA ILE A 148 8.64 -13.97 15.37
C ILE A 148 7.12 -14.14 15.35
N GLU A 149 6.45 -13.81 16.45
CA GLU A 149 5.00 -13.99 16.57
C GLU A 149 4.29 -12.63 16.72
N PRO A 150 4.07 -11.89 15.61
CA PRO A 150 3.28 -10.67 15.67
C PRO A 150 1.80 -10.97 15.82
N PRO A 151 1.05 -10.10 16.52
CA PRO A 151 -0.41 -10.14 16.48
C PRO A 151 -0.92 -10.18 15.03
N TYR A 152 -1.95 -10.98 14.76
CA TYR A 152 -2.54 -11.07 13.42
C TYR A 152 -3.39 -9.82 13.13
N ASP A 153 -2.71 -8.73 12.76
CA ASP A 153 -3.29 -7.39 12.74
C ASP A 153 -3.01 -6.67 11.40
N PRO A 154 -4.06 -6.22 10.68
CA PRO A 154 -3.89 -5.45 9.45
C PRO A 154 -3.11 -4.15 9.66
N ALA A 155 -3.11 -3.54 10.84
CA ALA A 155 -2.33 -2.33 11.09
C ALA A 155 -0.82 -2.60 11.03
N ILE A 156 -0.38 -3.81 11.38
CA ILE A 156 1.02 -4.24 11.25
C ILE A 156 1.33 -4.50 9.78
N ALA A 157 0.53 -5.30 9.09
CA ALA A 157 0.77 -5.64 7.68
C ALA A 157 0.66 -4.43 6.74
N LEU A 158 -0.40 -3.63 6.86
CA LEU A 158 -0.74 -2.58 5.90
C LEU A 158 -0.06 -1.24 6.21
N LEU A 159 0.15 -0.96 7.50
CA LEU A 159 0.62 0.34 7.98
C LEU A 159 1.90 0.24 8.83
N GLY A 160 2.47 -0.96 9.03
CA GLY A 160 3.63 -1.25 9.87
C GLY A 160 3.59 -0.61 11.26
N ILE A 161 2.39 -0.53 11.85
CA ILE A 161 2.18 -0.03 13.20
C ILE A 161 2.43 -1.20 14.16
N TYR A 162 3.70 -1.37 14.55
CA TYR A 162 4.10 -2.39 15.51
C TYR A 162 3.68 -2.00 16.94
N PRO A 163 3.24 -2.96 17.78
CA PRO A 163 3.04 -2.73 19.20
C PRO A 163 4.37 -2.40 19.88
N ARG A 164 4.36 -1.42 20.79
CA ARG A 164 5.58 -0.84 21.40
C ARG A 164 6.39 -1.84 22.23
N ASP A 165 5.73 -2.80 22.86
CA ASP A 165 6.32 -3.64 23.89
C ASP A 165 6.53 -5.09 23.41
N THR A 166 6.70 -5.29 22.10
CA THR A 166 6.81 -6.63 21.51
C THR A 166 8.20 -6.91 20.97
N ALA A 167 8.66 -8.16 21.12
CA ALA A 167 9.88 -8.65 20.47
C ALA A 167 9.87 -8.40 18.95
N VAL A 168 8.69 -8.33 18.34
CA VAL A 168 8.47 -7.97 16.93
C VAL A 168 9.07 -6.61 16.58
N LEU A 169 9.04 -5.63 17.49
CA LEU A 169 9.64 -4.31 17.25
C LEU A 169 11.16 -4.43 17.02
N MET A 170 11.82 -5.36 17.71
CA MET A 170 13.24 -5.67 17.52
C MET A 170 13.49 -6.33 16.15
N HIS A 171 12.54 -7.15 15.69
CA HIS A 171 12.57 -7.81 14.38
C HIS A 171 11.93 -7.00 13.24
N ARG A 172 11.66 -5.70 13.45
CA ARG A 172 10.99 -4.85 12.45
C ARG A 172 11.72 -4.85 11.09
N GLY A 173 13.05 -4.96 11.09
CA GLY A 173 13.86 -4.96 9.88
C GLY A 173 13.66 -6.21 9.02
N THR A 174 13.34 -7.33 9.66
CA THR A 174 13.03 -8.60 8.96
C THR A 174 11.56 -8.66 8.57
N CYS A 175 10.65 -8.22 9.44
CA CYS A 175 9.20 -8.32 9.21
C CYS A 175 8.70 -7.33 8.15
N THR A 176 9.23 -6.10 8.15
CA THR A 176 8.71 -5.03 7.31
C THR A 176 8.85 -5.34 5.81
N PRO A 177 10.00 -5.82 5.30
CA PRO A 177 10.11 -6.19 3.89
C PRO A 177 9.18 -7.35 3.49
N MET A 178 8.92 -8.30 4.40
CA MET A 178 7.97 -9.40 4.16
C MET A 178 6.55 -8.89 3.95
N PHE A 179 6.08 -7.97 4.81
CA PHE A 179 4.76 -7.36 4.66
C PHE A 179 4.67 -6.48 3.41
N ILE A 180 5.73 -5.73 3.09
CA ILE A 180 5.80 -4.92 1.86
C ILE A 180 5.75 -5.82 0.62
N ALA A 181 6.42 -6.97 0.63
CA ALA A 181 6.36 -7.95 -0.44
C ALA A 181 4.94 -8.48 -0.65
N ALA A 182 4.25 -8.85 0.42
CA ALA A 182 2.85 -9.27 0.33
C ALA A 182 1.95 -8.11 -0.17
N LEU A 183 2.18 -6.88 0.31
CA LEU A 183 1.47 -5.69 -0.17
C LEU A 183 1.74 -5.39 -1.65
N SER A 184 2.90 -5.74 -2.20
CA SER A 184 3.21 -5.45 -3.60
C SER A 184 2.60 -6.45 -4.57
N THR A 185 2.26 -7.65 -4.10
CA THR A 185 1.66 -8.69 -4.94
C THR A 185 0.15 -8.53 -5.06
N ILE A 186 -0.56 -8.13 -3.99
CA ILE A 186 -2.04 -7.99 -4.00
C ILE A 186 -2.54 -7.06 -5.12
N PRO A 187 -1.92 -5.90 -5.41
CA PRO A 187 -2.27 -5.04 -6.53
C PRO A 187 -2.15 -5.68 -7.91
N LYS A 188 -1.25 -6.64 -8.09
CA LYS A 188 -1.00 -7.25 -9.41
C LYS A 188 -2.24 -8.00 -9.88
N THR A 189 -2.98 -8.60 -8.96
CA THR A 189 -4.26 -9.28 -9.22
C THR A 189 -5.46 -8.49 -8.71
N TRP A 190 -5.36 -7.15 -8.63
CA TRP A 190 -6.36 -6.31 -7.94
C TRP A 190 -7.80 -6.46 -8.46
N LYS A 191 -7.94 -6.75 -9.76
CA LYS A 191 -9.23 -6.93 -10.45
C LYS A 191 -9.48 -8.38 -10.89
N GLU A 192 -8.54 -9.27 -10.61
CA GLU A 192 -8.63 -10.65 -11.05
C GLU A 192 -9.14 -11.53 -9.91
N PRO A 193 -9.84 -12.64 -10.19
CA PRO A 193 -10.28 -13.58 -9.16
C PRO A 193 -9.12 -14.33 -8.50
N LYS A 194 -7.88 -14.14 -8.99
CA LYS A 194 -6.68 -14.82 -8.52
C LYS A 194 -6.07 -14.09 -7.32
N CYS A 195 -5.66 -14.86 -6.32
CA CYS A 195 -4.74 -14.38 -5.27
C CYS A 195 -3.30 -14.56 -5.75
N PRO A 196 -2.35 -13.69 -5.35
CA PRO A 196 -0.94 -13.96 -5.59
C PRO A 196 -0.51 -15.28 -4.97
N SER A 197 0.35 -16.02 -5.67
CA SER A 197 0.87 -17.29 -5.17
C SER A 197 1.95 -17.08 -4.10
N MET A 198 2.20 -18.13 -3.33
CA MET A 198 3.31 -18.17 -2.37
C MET A 198 4.65 -17.93 -3.07
N ASP A 199 4.88 -18.53 -4.23
CA ASP A 199 6.11 -18.38 -5.01
C ASP A 199 6.32 -16.93 -5.48
N GLU A 200 5.26 -16.26 -5.92
CA GLU A 200 5.33 -14.85 -6.29
C GLU A 200 5.69 -13.98 -5.09
N TRP A 201 5.09 -14.26 -3.93
CA TRP A 201 5.43 -13.55 -2.71
C TRP A 201 6.88 -13.79 -2.27
N ILE A 202 7.36 -15.03 -2.28
CA ILE A 202 8.74 -15.38 -1.94
C ILE A 202 9.73 -14.65 -2.86
N LYS A 203 9.48 -14.65 -4.18
CA LYS A 203 10.30 -13.91 -5.15
C LYS A 203 10.34 -12.41 -4.85
N MET A 204 9.19 -11.80 -4.55
CA MET A 204 9.13 -10.38 -4.21
C MET A 204 9.84 -10.08 -2.88
N TRP A 205 9.68 -10.96 -1.90
CA TRP A 205 10.31 -10.83 -0.60
C TRP A 205 11.83 -10.89 -0.71
N PHE A 206 12.38 -11.81 -1.50
CA PHE A 206 13.81 -11.89 -1.80
C PHE A 206 14.37 -10.55 -2.30
N ILE A 207 13.74 -10.02 -3.36
CA ILE A 207 14.16 -8.75 -3.97
C ILE A 207 14.14 -7.62 -2.93
N TYR A 208 13.07 -7.54 -2.13
CA TYR A 208 12.92 -6.45 -1.17
C TYR A 208 13.80 -6.56 0.05
N MET A 209 14.10 -7.77 0.52
CA MET A 209 15.09 -7.97 1.56
C MET A 209 16.47 -7.51 1.09
N MET A 210 16.88 -7.90 -0.12
CA MET A 210 18.16 -7.49 -0.68
C MET A 210 18.24 -5.97 -0.83
N GLU A 211 17.22 -5.33 -1.38
CA GLU A 211 17.15 -3.87 -1.48
C GLU A 211 17.20 -3.17 -0.12
N TYR A 212 16.48 -3.70 0.86
CA TYR A 212 16.45 -3.17 2.22
C TYR A 212 17.83 -3.27 2.91
N TYR A 213 18.49 -4.42 2.78
CA TYR A 213 19.80 -4.66 3.36
C TYR A 213 20.91 -3.83 2.71
N MET A 214 20.93 -3.77 1.37
CA MET A 214 21.86 -2.92 0.62
C MET A 214 21.75 -1.45 1.03
N ALA A 215 20.52 -0.98 1.28
CA ALA A 215 20.27 0.39 1.72
C ALA A 215 20.76 0.67 3.16
N MET A 216 20.61 -0.29 4.08
CA MET A 216 20.92 -0.10 5.50
C MET A 216 22.42 -0.19 5.83
N ARG A 217 23.16 -1.04 5.14
CA ARG A 217 24.52 -1.44 5.57
C ARG A 217 25.66 -0.69 4.89
N LYS A 218 25.40 0.40 4.16
CA LYS A 218 26.43 1.15 3.42
C LYS A 218 27.34 0.21 2.59
N ASN A 219 26.76 -0.73 1.85
CA ASN A 219 27.46 -1.79 1.09
C ASN A 219 28.18 -2.89 1.90
N ASP A 220 28.03 -3.01 3.21
CA ASP A 220 28.53 -4.19 3.95
C ASP A 220 27.58 -5.39 3.82
N ILE A 221 28.03 -6.41 3.08
CA ILE A 221 27.21 -7.56 2.67
C ILE A 221 27.14 -8.66 3.75
N TRP A 222 28.10 -8.72 4.68
CA TRP A 222 28.26 -9.87 5.59
C TRP A 222 27.08 -10.09 6.56
N PRO A 223 26.51 -9.07 7.22
CA PRO A 223 25.33 -9.24 8.05
C PRO A 223 24.10 -9.72 7.25
N CYS A 224 24.07 -9.40 5.95
CA CYS A 224 23.00 -9.77 5.03
C CYS A 224 23.12 -11.25 4.66
N VAL A 225 24.34 -11.73 4.39
CA VAL A 225 24.62 -13.14 4.12
C VAL A 225 24.28 -14.02 5.31
N ALA A 226 24.64 -13.61 6.54
CA ALA A 226 24.32 -14.38 7.74
C ALA A 226 22.80 -14.49 7.96
N THR A 227 22.07 -13.37 7.85
CA THR A 227 20.60 -13.41 7.97
C THR A 227 19.98 -14.20 6.83
N TRP A 228 20.54 -14.12 5.62
CA TRP A 228 20.08 -14.89 4.47
C TRP A 228 20.23 -16.40 4.67
N MET A 229 21.37 -16.86 5.18
CA MET A 229 21.59 -18.29 5.46
C MET A 229 20.56 -18.85 6.45
N GLU A 230 20.20 -18.07 7.49
CA GLU A 230 19.14 -18.47 8.42
C GLU A 230 17.76 -18.55 7.74
N LEU A 231 17.45 -17.58 6.86
CA LEU A 231 16.19 -17.55 6.10
C LEU A 231 16.11 -18.67 5.07
N GLU A 232 17.20 -18.96 4.35
CA GLU A 232 17.30 -20.00 3.33
C GLU A 232 17.06 -21.39 3.91
N VAL A 233 17.61 -21.68 5.10
CA VAL A 233 17.34 -22.93 5.82
C VAL A 233 15.86 -23.09 6.15
N VAL A 234 15.14 -22.00 6.42
CA VAL A 234 13.69 -22.03 6.67
C VAL A 234 12.91 -22.21 5.38
N MET A 235 13.32 -21.54 4.30
CA MET A 235 12.70 -21.64 2.98
C MET A 235 12.86 -23.00 2.31
N LEU A 236 14.00 -23.68 2.49
CA LEU A 236 14.25 -25.02 1.95
C LEU A 236 13.48 -26.13 2.69
N ARG A 237 12.86 -25.81 3.83
CA ARG A 237 12.00 -26.72 4.62
C ARG A 237 10.51 -26.51 4.33
N GLU A 238 10.19 -25.73 3.31
CA GLU A 238 8.83 -25.37 2.85
C GLU A 238 8.45 -26.22 1.62
#